data_AF-W9NWQ8-F1
#
_entry.id   AF-W9NWQ8-F1
#
_cell.length_a   1.000
_cell.length_b   1.000
_cell.length_c   1.000
_cell.angle_alpha   90.00
_cell.angle_beta   90.00
_cell.angle_gamma   90.00
#
_symmetry.space_group_name_H-M   'P 1'
#
loop_
_entity.id
_entity.type
_entity.pdbx_description
1 polymer ?
#
loop_
_entity_poly.entity_id
_entity_poly.type
_entity_poly.pdbx_seq_one_letter_code
_entity_poly.pdbx_strand_id
1 'polypeptide(L)'
;MMDDLFNFDKQQARLLRRNQPNDSITPTLPPLERLRAADTSLPDETLSDYLSGVPQESVLEHATKDIVPALSGQALSSRYHGFVTGGTLPHSRMGRQFEDSALRMLISLLRLGDAEDWTGRTFPTGATASNILGLACGREAVLANKLQEASVGDLGLLAACFQAGVKGIQVLTSAGHSSLSKAVSVVGLGRASVKSLRRSRDEPWRLDLDALEESLQQTGTLSIVVLSAGEVNTGRYSVSGIEEMKRVRELADRFGSWIHVDGAFGIFARAMGSEREYDLIKSWVEGVELAGSITVDGHKNLNVPYDCGMFFTKSASTFTFGLCQPQRRIPSVYIWS
;
A
#
# COMPACT_ATOMS: atom_id res chain seq x y z
N MET A 1 22.76 1.31 14.74
CA MET A 1 23.79 2.33 14.41
C MET A 1 23.07 3.63 14.02
N MET A 2 22.55 4.39 15.00
CA MET A 2 21.71 5.58 14.73
C MET A 2 21.65 6.57 15.91
N ASP A 3 22.67 6.59 16.77
CA ASP A 3 22.64 7.40 18.02
C ASP A 3 22.82 8.90 17.78
N ASP A 4 23.05 9.31 16.53
CA ASP A 4 23.44 10.67 16.17
C ASP A 4 22.39 11.47 15.40
N LEU A 5 21.22 10.89 15.24
CA LEU A 5 20.12 11.42 14.44
C LEU A 5 19.59 12.75 15.00
N PHE A 6 19.40 12.83 16.31
CA PHE A 6 18.95 14.02 17.05
C PHE A 6 20.10 14.86 17.60
N ASN A 7 21.33 14.54 17.23
CA ASN A 7 22.50 15.33 17.62
C ASN A 7 22.59 16.57 16.72
N PHE A 8 22.09 17.70 17.23
CA PHE A 8 22.04 18.97 16.52
C PHE A 8 23.42 19.43 16.02
N ASP A 9 24.48 19.20 16.79
CA ASP A 9 25.85 19.58 16.42
C ASP A 9 26.33 18.83 15.17
N LYS A 10 26.01 17.53 15.09
CA LYS A 10 26.32 16.71 13.92
C LYS A 10 25.50 17.09 12.70
N GLN A 11 24.22 17.44 12.87
CA GLN A 11 23.40 17.95 11.78
C GLN A 11 23.89 19.32 11.28
N GLN A 12 24.30 20.20 12.20
CA GLN A 12 24.91 21.49 11.87
C GLN A 12 26.22 21.32 11.10
N ALA A 13 27.10 20.40 11.50
CA ALA A 13 28.33 20.09 10.76
C ALA A 13 28.08 19.54 9.33
N ARG A 14 26.99 18.77 9.14
CA ARG A 14 26.56 18.30 7.81
C ARG A 14 26.03 19.46 6.95
N LEU A 15 25.26 20.37 7.54
CA LEU A 15 24.75 21.57 6.86
C LEU A 15 25.86 22.56 6.48
N LEU A 16 26.87 22.73 7.34
CA LEU A 16 28.01 23.60 7.06
C LEU A 16 28.87 23.08 5.90
N ARG A 17 29.09 21.76 5.80
CA ARG A 17 29.76 21.14 4.64
C ARG A 17 29.04 21.38 3.32
N ARG A 18 27.71 21.49 3.34
CA ARG A 18 26.90 21.80 2.14
C ARG A 18 27.13 23.21 1.62
N ASN A 19 27.35 24.17 2.52
CA ASN A 19 27.53 25.57 2.18
C ASN A 19 29.00 25.93 1.88
N GLN A 20 29.93 24.97 1.99
CA GLN A 20 31.29 25.17 1.52
C GLN A 20 31.28 25.20 -0.01
N PRO A 21 31.91 26.22 -0.64
CA PRO A 21 32.11 26.21 -2.09
C PRO A 21 32.90 24.95 -2.44
N ASN A 22 32.30 24.10 -3.29
CA ASN A 22 32.97 22.90 -3.75
C ASN A 22 33.95 23.30 -4.86
N ASP A 23 35.18 23.60 -4.49
CA ASP A 23 36.28 23.89 -5.44
C ASP A 23 36.66 22.65 -6.27
N SER A 24 36.13 21.47 -5.94
CA SER A 24 36.29 20.28 -6.77
C SER A 24 35.26 20.24 -7.90
N ILE A 25 35.75 20.25 -9.14
CA ILE A 25 34.98 19.90 -10.35
C ILE A 25 34.72 18.38 -10.30
N THR A 26 33.93 17.91 -9.33
CA THR A 26 33.52 16.50 -9.31
C THR A 26 32.52 16.29 -10.45
N PRO A 27 32.76 15.35 -11.38
CA PRO A 27 31.85 15.07 -12.49
C PRO A 27 30.44 14.78 -11.97
N THR A 28 29.44 15.44 -12.56
CA THR A 28 28.03 15.22 -12.21
C THR A 28 27.56 13.81 -12.64
N LEU A 29 28.14 13.30 -13.72
CA LEU A 29 27.98 11.92 -14.17
C LEU A 29 29.21 11.11 -13.75
N PRO A 30 29.03 9.84 -13.34
CA PRO A 30 30.14 8.96 -13.01
C PRO A 30 31.00 8.71 -14.26
N PRO A 31 32.33 8.56 -14.11
CA PRO A 31 33.19 8.10 -15.18
C PRO A 31 32.76 6.71 -15.71
N LEU A 32 32.97 6.45 -17.01
CA LEU A 32 32.58 5.19 -17.65
C LEU A 32 33.23 3.95 -16.99
N GLU A 33 34.45 4.09 -16.47
CA GLU A 33 35.14 3.04 -15.73
C GLU A 33 34.37 2.62 -14.46
N ARG A 34 33.74 3.56 -13.75
CA ARG A 34 32.95 3.29 -12.55
C ARG A 34 31.63 2.61 -12.90
N LEU A 35 30.99 3.04 -13.99
CA LEU A 35 29.79 2.38 -14.51
C LEU A 35 30.07 0.92 -14.87
N ARG A 36 31.17 0.65 -15.59
CA ARG A 36 31.56 -0.71 -15.97
C ARG A 36 31.91 -1.57 -14.76
N ALA A 37 32.68 -1.02 -13.81
CA ALA A 37 33.04 -1.73 -12.59
C ALA A 37 31.79 -2.11 -11.76
N ALA A 38 30.83 -1.20 -11.63
CA ALA A 38 29.57 -1.46 -10.95
C ALA A 38 28.73 -2.52 -11.67
N ASP A 39 28.62 -2.44 -12.99
CA ASP A 39 27.88 -3.43 -13.80
C ASP A 39 28.48 -4.83 -13.64
N THR A 40 29.82 -4.95 -13.70
CA THR A 40 30.51 -6.23 -13.48
C THR A 40 30.46 -6.75 -12.05
N SER A 41 30.15 -5.91 -11.06
CA SER A 41 30.05 -6.33 -9.66
C SER A 41 28.64 -6.76 -9.28
N LEU A 42 27.64 -6.57 -10.15
CA LEU A 42 26.28 -7.03 -9.90
C LEU A 42 26.23 -8.57 -9.86
N PRO A 43 25.42 -9.17 -8.97
CA PRO A 43 25.28 -10.63 -8.92
C PRO A 43 24.74 -11.19 -10.25
N ASP A 44 25.35 -12.28 -10.70
CA ASP A 44 24.98 -12.96 -11.95
C ASP A 44 23.79 -13.89 -11.73
N GLU A 45 22.67 -13.59 -12.39
CA GLU A 45 21.41 -14.34 -12.30
C GLU A 45 21.50 -15.77 -12.86
N THR A 46 22.57 -16.08 -13.62
CA THR A 46 22.79 -17.42 -14.18
C THR A 46 23.45 -18.38 -13.20
N LEU A 47 23.99 -17.87 -12.09
CA LEU A 47 24.60 -18.69 -11.05
C LEU A 47 23.53 -19.36 -10.18
N SER A 48 23.77 -20.64 -9.85
CA SER A 48 22.83 -21.46 -9.08
C SER A 48 22.58 -20.94 -7.66
N ASP A 49 23.48 -20.12 -7.13
CA ASP A 49 23.43 -19.53 -5.80
C ASP A 49 22.97 -18.06 -5.79
N TYR A 50 22.52 -17.50 -6.92
CA TYR A 50 22.09 -16.10 -7.05
C TYR A 50 21.04 -15.66 -6.00
N LEU A 51 20.13 -16.56 -5.61
CA LEU A 51 19.09 -16.29 -4.62
C LEU A 51 19.52 -16.58 -3.17
N SER A 52 20.77 -16.99 -2.96
CA SER A 52 21.30 -17.28 -1.63
C SER A 52 21.51 -15.97 -0.88
N GLY A 53 21.01 -15.91 0.36
CA GLY A 53 21.18 -14.74 1.20
C GLY A 53 22.67 -14.49 1.53
N VAL A 54 23.09 -13.24 1.39
CA VAL A 54 24.42 -12.77 1.84
C VAL A 54 24.27 -11.95 3.12
N PRO A 55 25.33 -11.83 3.95
CA PRO A 55 25.31 -10.98 5.13
C PRO A 55 24.98 -9.52 4.78
N GLN A 56 24.16 -8.87 5.61
CA GLN A 56 23.75 -7.47 5.42
C GLN A 56 24.96 -6.53 5.28
N GLU A 57 26.03 -6.77 6.03
CA GLU A 57 27.24 -5.94 6.00
C GLU A 57 27.94 -6.01 4.63
N SER A 58 27.98 -7.19 4.01
CA SER A 58 28.54 -7.38 2.67
C SER A 58 27.70 -6.66 1.60
N VAL A 59 26.37 -6.67 1.73
CA VAL A 59 25.48 -5.91 0.83
C VAL A 59 25.74 -4.41 0.97
N LEU A 60 25.88 -3.92 2.20
CA LEU A 60 26.13 -2.51 2.46
C LEU A 60 27.49 -2.06 1.92
N GLU A 61 28.52 -2.90 2.08
CA GLU A 61 29.86 -2.66 1.57
C GLU A 61 29.87 -2.58 0.05
N HIS A 62 29.29 -3.57 -0.64
CA HIS A 62 29.14 -3.60 -2.10
C HIS A 62 28.36 -2.38 -2.62
N ALA A 63 27.21 -2.08 -2.01
CA ALA A 63 26.42 -0.92 -2.39
C ALA A 63 27.22 0.38 -2.26
N THR A 64 27.99 0.55 -1.17
CA THR A 64 28.70 1.80 -0.90
C THR A 64 29.97 1.94 -1.74
N LYS A 65 30.71 0.86 -1.98
CA LYS A 65 32.01 0.88 -2.67
C LYS A 65 31.88 0.77 -4.19
N ASP A 66 30.94 -0.05 -4.67
CA ASP A 66 30.87 -0.41 -6.07
C ASP A 66 29.69 0.28 -6.77
N ILE A 67 28.51 0.33 -6.14
CA ILE A 67 27.30 0.86 -6.77
C ILE A 67 27.19 2.39 -6.63
N VAL A 68 27.29 2.94 -5.42
CA VAL A 68 27.09 4.38 -5.15
C VAL A 68 28.01 5.28 -6.00
N PRO A 69 29.30 4.97 -6.20
CA PRO A 69 30.17 5.79 -7.06
C PRO A 69 29.80 5.78 -8.54
N ALA A 70 29.00 4.80 -8.98
CA ALA A 70 28.47 4.68 -10.33
C ALA A 70 27.08 5.30 -10.49
N LEU A 71 26.51 5.91 -9.44
CA LEU A 71 25.27 6.67 -9.53
C LEU A 71 25.57 8.12 -9.96
N SER A 72 24.65 8.71 -10.71
CA SER A 72 24.70 10.15 -11.02
C SER A 72 24.61 10.98 -9.75
N GLY A 73 25.45 12.03 -9.68
CA GLY A 73 25.42 13.04 -8.63
C GLY A 73 24.22 13.98 -8.71
N GLN A 74 23.13 13.54 -9.34
CA GLN A 74 21.90 14.29 -9.61
C GLN A 74 21.35 15.03 -8.39
N ALA A 75 21.49 14.38 -7.22
CA ALA A 75 20.98 14.89 -5.97
C ALA A 75 21.95 15.84 -5.23
N LEU A 76 23.19 15.93 -5.71
CA LEU A 76 24.34 16.54 -5.02
C LEU A 76 25.04 17.61 -5.87
N SER A 77 24.62 17.80 -7.13
CA SER A 77 25.23 18.72 -8.08
C SER A 77 24.19 19.68 -8.66
N SER A 78 24.45 20.98 -8.55
CA SER A 78 23.66 22.03 -9.23
C SER A 78 23.82 22.03 -10.75
N ARG A 79 24.74 21.21 -11.29
CA ARG A 79 25.02 21.08 -12.73
C ARG A 79 24.28 19.90 -13.38
N TYR A 80 23.41 19.23 -12.64
CA TYR A 80 22.57 18.18 -13.20
C TYR A 80 21.28 18.79 -13.76
N HIS A 81 21.10 18.67 -15.08
CA HIS A 81 19.97 19.23 -15.81
C HIS A 81 19.07 18.16 -16.46
N GLY A 82 19.32 16.87 -16.19
CA GLY A 82 18.50 15.77 -16.71
C GLY A 82 17.34 15.43 -15.77
N PHE A 83 16.16 15.11 -16.31
CA PHE A 83 14.98 14.68 -15.53
C PHE A 83 14.56 15.61 -14.37
N VAL A 84 13.53 15.19 -13.61
CA VAL A 84 13.11 15.85 -12.37
C VAL A 84 13.80 15.17 -11.19
N THR A 85 14.65 15.90 -10.46
CA THR A 85 15.30 15.38 -9.25
C THR A 85 14.42 15.59 -8.03
N GLY A 86 14.10 14.51 -7.31
CA GLY A 86 13.40 14.58 -6.03
C GLY A 86 14.23 15.26 -4.94
N GLY A 87 13.60 15.65 -3.83
CA GLY A 87 14.25 16.33 -2.72
C GLY A 87 15.43 15.54 -2.13
N THR A 88 16.58 16.19 -1.97
CA THR A 88 17.87 15.53 -1.69
C THR A 88 18.41 15.82 -0.30
N LEU A 89 17.72 16.70 0.42
CA LEU A 89 18.05 17.15 1.76
C LEU A 89 17.95 16.00 2.76
N PRO A 90 18.72 16.01 3.86
CA PRO A 90 18.67 14.96 4.87
C PRO A 90 17.24 14.66 5.34
N HIS A 91 16.41 15.69 5.54
CA HIS A 91 15.01 15.53 5.93
C HIS A 91 14.14 14.85 4.86
N SER A 92 14.35 15.13 3.56
CA SER A 92 13.60 14.46 2.49
C SER A 92 14.04 12.99 2.30
N ARG A 93 15.29 12.66 2.60
CA ARG A 93 15.77 11.26 2.59
C ARG A 93 15.20 10.42 3.74
N MET A 94 14.83 11.06 4.85
CA MET A 94 14.22 10.41 6.01
C MET A 94 12.68 10.31 5.91
N GLY A 95 12.04 11.03 4.98
CA GLY A 95 10.58 11.10 4.86
C GLY A 95 9.91 9.72 4.81
N ARG A 96 10.48 8.78 4.04
CA ARG A 96 9.98 7.41 3.95
C ARG A 96 10.06 6.64 5.27
N GLN A 97 11.12 6.85 6.06
CA GLN A 97 11.30 6.19 7.36
C GLN A 97 10.37 6.77 8.41
N PHE A 98 10.14 8.10 8.38
CA PHE A 98 9.14 8.74 9.23
C PHE A 98 7.72 8.27 8.90
N GLU A 99 7.39 8.19 7.60
CA GLU A 99 6.12 7.63 7.14
C GLU A 99 5.94 6.19 7.62
N ASP A 100 6.93 5.33 7.39
CA ASP A 100 6.87 3.94 7.81
C ASP A 100 6.70 3.80 9.34
N SER A 101 7.48 4.57 10.11
CA SER A 101 7.42 4.56 11.57
C SER A 101 6.07 5.04 12.08
N ALA A 102 5.51 6.11 11.50
CA ALA A 102 4.20 6.62 11.87
C ALA A 102 3.09 5.60 11.55
N LEU A 103 3.15 4.94 10.40
CA LEU A 103 2.20 3.89 10.02
C LEU A 103 2.29 2.67 10.94
N ARG A 104 3.50 2.26 11.35
CA ARG A 104 3.71 1.19 12.36
C ARG A 104 3.11 1.57 13.71
N MET A 105 3.30 2.82 14.15
CA MET A 105 2.69 3.33 15.39
C MET A 105 1.16 3.32 15.30
N LEU A 106 0.59 3.67 14.14
CA LEU A 106 -0.86 3.63 13.91
C LEU A 106 -1.41 2.20 13.92
N ILE A 107 -0.70 1.23 13.34
CA ILE A 107 -1.06 -0.19 13.41
C ILE A 107 -1.11 -0.65 14.88
N SER A 108 -0.11 -0.26 15.68
CA SER A 108 -0.10 -0.54 17.11
C SER A 108 -1.24 0.15 17.87
N LEU A 109 -1.49 1.44 17.58
CA LEU A 109 -2.57 2.22 18.21
C LEU A 109 -3.95 1.60 17.92
N LEU A 110 -4.17 1.20 16.68
CA LEU A 110 -5.40 0.56 16.21
C LEU A 110 -5.44 -0.94 16.54
N ARG A 111 -4.41 -1.48 17.19
CA ARG A 111 -4.30 -2.89 17.59
C ARG A 111 -4.53 -3.85 16.42
N LEU A 112 -3.93 -3.59 15.27
CA LEU A 112 -4.14 -4.36 14.03
C LEU A 112 -3.22 -5.60 13.89
N GLY A 113 -2.59 -6.04 14.98
CA GLY A 113 -1.62 -7.12 14.98
C GLY A 113 -0.19 -6.63 14.78
N ASP A 114 0.65 -7.47 14.19
CA ASP A 114 2.03 -7.12 13.86
C ASP A 114 2.06 -6.17 12.64
N ALA A 115 2.90 -5.15 12.68
CA ALA A 115 3.05 -4.25 11.56
C ALA A 115 3.69 -4.93 10.33
N GLU A 116 4.44 -6.02 10.54
CA GLU A 116 5.00 -6.81 9.45
C GLU A 116 3.94 -7.57 8.64
N ASP A 117 2.76 -7.83 9.21
CA ASP A 117 1.62 -8.40 8.47
C ASP A 117 1.06 -7.41 7.44
N TRP A 118 1.30 -6.11 7.63
CA TRP A 118 0.83 -5.02 6.77
C TRP A 118 1.96 -4.53 5.86
N THR A 119 2.40 -5.43 4.98
CA THR A 119 3.56 -5.25 4.10
C THR A 119 3.42 -4.05 3.14
N GLY A 120 2.20 -3.67 2.77
CA GLY A 120 1.93 -2.43 2.03
C GLY A 120 1.24 -1.40 2.92
N ARG A 121 1.83 -0.22 3.08
CA ARG A 121 1.28 0.86 3.89
C ARG A 121 1.75 2.22 3.40
N THR A 122 0.87 3.22 3.38
CA THR A 122 1.21 4.58 2.94
C THR A 122 0.20 5.63 3.43
N PHE A 123 0.56 6.92 3.31
CA PHE A 123 -0.35 8.06 3.49
C PHE A 123 -0.88 8.60 2.14
N PRO A 124 -2.07 8.19 1.69
CA PRO A 124 -2.78 8.89 0.63
C PRO A 124 -3.45 10.18 1.14
N THR A 125 -3.94 11.02 0.23
CA THR A 125 -4.53 12.32 0.58
C THR A 125 -5.81 12.23 1.43
N GLY A 126 -6.50 11.09 1.45
CA GLY A 126 -7.69 10.88 2.26
C GLY A 126 -8.36 9.56 1.97
N ALA A 127 -9.46 9.27 2.66
CA ALA A 127 -10.17 7.99 2.55
C ALA A 127 -10.61 7.64 1.12
N THR A 128 -10.88 8.62 0.25
CA THR A 128 -11.22 8.31 -1.16
C THR A 128 -10.02 7.75 -1.90
N ALA A 129 -8.82 8.31 -1.71
CA ALA A 129 -7.60 7.81 -2.29
C ALA A 129 -7.21 6.45 -1.67
N SER A 130 -7.36 6.26 -0.35
CA SER A 130 -7.20 4.94 0.28
C SER A 130 -8.15 3.89 -0.30
N ASN A 131 -9.43 4.22 -0.52
CA ASN A 131 -10.40 3.30 -1.12
C ASN A 131 -10.06 2.96 -2.58
N ILE A 132 -9.47 3.89 -3.34
CA ILE A 132 -8.92 3.61 -4.68
C ILE A 132 -7.81 2.56 -4.57
N LEU A 133 -6.87 2.73 -3.63
CA LEU A 133 -5.79 1.76 -3.40
C LEU A 133 -6.34 0.39 -2.97
N GLY A 134 -7.33 0.37 -2.07
CA GLY A 134 -7.98 -0.86 -1.60
C GLY A 134 -8.68 -1.63 -2.70
N LEU A 135 -9.40 -0.94 -3.58
CA LEU A 135 -10.05 -1.56 -4.73
C LEU A 135 -9.08 -1.95 -5.84
N ALA A 136 -8.01 -1.18 -6.07
CA ALA A 136 -6.94 -1.58 -6.97
C ALA A 136 -6.27 -2.86 -6.47
N CYS A 137 -5.98 -2.94 -5.16
CA CYS A 137 -5.44 -4.15 -4.54
C CYS A 137 -6.42 -5.32 -4.69
N GLY A 138 -7.70 -5.13 -4.36
CA GLY A 138 -8.70 -6.18 -4.50
C GLY A 138 -8.82 -6.68 -5.94
N ARG A 139 -8.77 -5.77 -6.94
CA ARG A 139 -8.81 -6.11 -8.36
C ARG A 139 -7.62 -6.97 -8.79
N GLU A 140 -6.41 -6.58 -8.43
CA GLU A 140 -5.21 -7.40 -8.72
C GLU A 140 -5.31 -8.75 -8.01
N ALA A 141 -5.65 -8.78 -6.72
CA ALA A 141 -5.66 -10.00 -5.91
C ALA A 141 -6.65 -11.05 -6.43
N VAL A 142 -7.88 -10.65 -6.76
CA VAL A 142 -8.90 -11.62 -7.22
C VAL A 142 -8.56 -12.16 -8.62
N LEU A 143 -7.95 -11.35 -9.49
CA LEU A 143 -7.53 -11.78 -10.81
C LEU A 143 -6.24 -12.61 -10.76
N ALA A 144 -5.30 -12.30 -9.88
CA ALA A 144 -4.08 -13.08 -9.69
C ALA A 144 -4.36 -14.53 -9.28
N ASN A 145 -5.49 -14.83 -8.63
CA ASN A 145 -5.92 -16.21 -8.36
C ASN A 145 -6.28 -17.01 -9.63
N LYS A 146 -6.47 -16.33 -10.77
CA LYS A 146 -6.85 -16.92 -12.07
C LYS A 146 -5.79 -16.72 -13.14
N LEU A 147 -4.97 -15.68 -13.00
CA LEU A 147 -3.85 -15.37 -13.88
C LEU A 147 -2.58 -16.04 -13.31
N GLN A 148 -1.67 -16.42 -14.19
CA GLN A 148 -0.38 -17.01 -13.77
C GLN A 148 0.58 -15.88 -13.38
N GLU A 149 1.39 -15.42 -14.34
CA GLU A 149 2.43 -14.40 -14.10
C GLU A 149 2.01 -12.99 -14.53
N ALA A 150 0.83 -12.83 -15.12
CA ALA A 150 0.36 -11.56 -15.66
C ALA A 150 -0.52 -10.81 -14.65
N SER A 151 -0.34 -9.49 -14.57
CA SER A 151 -1.17 -8.60 -13.74
C SER A 151 -2.16 -7.78 -14.58
N VAL A 152 -3.13 -7.13 -13.92
CA VAL A 152 -3.95 -6.11 -14.61
C VAL A 152 -3.10 -4.90 -15.01
N GLY A 153 -2.04 -4.61 -14.26
CA GLY A 153 -1.05 -3.59 -14.63
C GLY A 153 -0.37 -3.85 -15.98
N ASP A 154 -0.13 -5.12 -16.31
CA ASP A 154 0.51 -5.52 -17.58
C ASP A 154 -0.48 -5.62 -18.75
N LEU A 155 -1.64 -6.25 -18.50
CA LEU A 155 -2.59 -6.60 -19.57
C LEU A 155 -3.68 -5.53 -19.80
N GLY A 156 -3.97 -4.73 -18.78
CA GLY A 156 -5.22 -3.99 -18.68
C GLY A 156 -6.41 -4.89 -18.30
N LEU A 157 -7.46 -4.27 -17.75
CA LEU A 157 -8.59 -5.00 -17.13
C LEU A 157 -9.34 -5.91 -18.11
N LEU A 158 -9.59 -5.45 -19.34
CA LEU A 158 -10.36 -6.22 -20.32
C LEU A 158 -9.63 -7.51 -20.70
N ALA A 159 -8.33 -7.42 -21.04
CA ALA A 159 -7.53 -8.57 -21.43
C ALA A 159 -7.30 -9.52 -20.23
N ALA A 160 -7.06 -8.97 -19.03
CA ALA A 160 -6.96 -9.75 -17.81
C ALA A 160 -8.24 -10.58 -17.53
N CYS A 161 -9.42 -9.96 -17.62
CA CYS A 161 -10.70 -10.67 -17.46
C CYS A 161 -10.91 -11.75 -18.52
N PHE A 162 -10.60 -11.46 -19.79
CA PHE A 162 -10.70 -12.43 -20.88
C PHE A 162 -9.80 -13.64 -20.64
N GLN A 163 -8.53 -13.42 -20.29
CA GLN A 163 -7.57 -14.48 -20.00
C GLN A 163 -7.94 -15.29 -18.75
N ALA A 164 -8.46 -14.63 -17.72
CA ALA A 164 -8.96 -15.29 -16.50
C ALA A 164 -10.28 -16.06 -16.72
N GLY A 165 -10.93 -15.94 -17.89
CA GLY A 165 -12.20 -16.59 -18.21
C GLY A 165 -13.38 -16.03 -17.40
N VAL A 166 -13.33 -14.74 -17.04
CA VAL A 166 -14.36 -14.06 -16.23
C VAL A 166 -14.97 -12.89 -17.00
N LYS A 167 -16.23 -12.58 -16.69
CA LYS A 167 -16.98 -11.47 -17.28
C LYS A 167 -16.59 -10.12 -16.66
N GLY A 168 -16.07 -10.14 -15.44
CA GLY A 168 -15.65 -8.95 -14.71
C GLY A 168 -15.54 -9.18 -13.21
N ILE A 169 -15.49 -8.07 -12.49
CA ILE A 169 -15.43 -8.02 -11.02
C ILE A 169 -16.62 -7.22 -10.50
N GLN A 170 -17.28 -7.73 -9.46
CA GLN A 170 -18.30 -7.01 -8.70
C GLN A 170 -17.76 -6.56 -7.34
N VAL A 171 -18.31 -5.47 -6.83
CA VAL A 171 -17.99 -4.94 -5.50
C VAL A 171 -19.22 -5.04 -4.61
N LEU A 172 -19.17 -5.88 -3.59
CA LEU A 172 -20.30 -6.21 -2.72
C LEU A 172 -20.23 -5.38 -1.44
N THR A 173 -21.32 -4.71 -1.08
CA THR A 173 -21.39 -3.85 0.12
C THR A 173 -22.83 -3.73 0.60
N SER A 174 -23.09 -3.42 1.89
CA SER A 174 -24.45 -3.17 2.39
C SER A 174 -24.84 -1.67 2.35
N ALA A 175 -23.86 -0.80 2.53
CA ALA A 175 -24.03 0.65 2.64
C ALA A 175 -22.66 1.35 2.40
N GLY A 176 -22.08 1.15 1.22
CA GLY A 176 -20.82 1.76 0.84
C GLY A 176 -20.93 3.29 0.76
N HIS A 177 -19.94 4.00 1.29
CA HIS A 177 -19.86 5.46 1.15
C HIS A 177 -19.75 5.87 -0.34
N SER A 178 -20.17 7.09 -0.68
CA SER A 178 -20.11 7.60 -2.06
C SER A 178 -18.70 7.57 -2.68
N SER A 179 -17.64 7.59 -1.85
CA SER A 179 -16.24 7.40 -2.28
C SER A 179 -16.03 6.06 -2.97
N LEU A 180 -16.75 5.01 -2.58
CA LEU A 180 -16.64 3.69 -3.19
C LEU A 180 -17.04 3.72 -4.66
N SER A 181 -18.16 4.39 -4.98
CA SER A 181 -18.63 4.59 -6.36
C SER A 181 -17.63 5.41 -7.20
N LYS A 182 -16.95 6.38 -6.60
CA LYS A 182 -15.87 7.13 -7.26
C LYS A 182 -14.66 6.22 -7.50
N ALA A 183 -14.26 5.45 -6.48
CA ALA A 183 -13.09 4.61 -6.52
C ALA A 183 -13.22 3.50 -7.58
N VAL A 184 -14.36 2.80 -7.68
CA VAL A 184 -14.61 1.81 -8.75
C VAL A 184 -14.56 2.41 -10.16
N SER A 185 -14.94 3.68 -10.30
CA SER A 185 -14.86 4.40 -11.58
C SER A 185 -13.40 4.69 -11.96
N VAL A 186 -12.55 4.99 -10.99
CA VAL A 186 -11.12 5.28 -11.21
C VAL A 186 -10.36 3.99 -11.50
N VAL A 187 -10.63 2.89 -10.78
CA VAL A 187 -9.94 1.61 -10.99
C VAL A 187 -10.42 0.82 -12.21
N GLY A 188 -11.37 1.37 -12.99
CA GLY A 188 -11.83 0.82 -14.27
C GLY A 188 -12.95 -0.23 -14.16
N LEU A 189 -13.49 -0.50 -12.98
CA LEU A 189 -14.58 -1.48 -12.79
C LEU A 189 -15.95 -0.93 -13.20
N GLY A 190 -16.10 0.40 -13.17
CA GLY A 190 -17.35 1.09 -13.47
C GLY A 190 -18.36 1.03 -12.31
N ARG A 191 -19.20 2.06 -12.19
CA ARG A 191 -20.14 2.22 -11.06
C ARG A 191 -21.17 1.09 -10.95
N ALA A 192 -21.56 0.50 -12.07
CA ALA A 192 -22.49 -0.62 -12.10
C ALA A 192 -21.93 -1.91 -11.48
N SER A 193 -20.62 -2.00 -11.24
CA SER A 193 -19.99 -3.12 -10.53
C SER A 193 -20.35 -3.14 -9.04
N VAL A 194 -20.72 -2.00 -8.45
CA VAL A 194 -21.11 -1.92 -7.04
C VAL A 194 -22.50 -2.49 -6.86
N LYS A 195 -22.60 -3.58 -6.09
CA LYS A 195 -23.84 -4.24 -5.73
C LYS A 195 -24.12 -3.97 -4.27
N SER A 196 -25.15 -3.15 -4.03
CA SER A 196 -25.69 -2.97 -2.68
C SER A 196 -26.49 -4.22 -2.34
N LEU A 197 -25.97 -5.02 -1.42
CA LEU A 197 -26.62 -6.23 -0.92
C LEU A 197 -27.75 -5.87 0.03
N ARG A 198 -28.62 -6.86 0.26
CA ARG A 198 -29.66 -6.78 1.27
C ARG A 198 -29.03 -6.53 2.63
N ARG A 199 -29.74 -5.77 3.45
CA ARG A 199 -29.37 -5.51 4.84
C ARG A 199 -30.12 -6.46 5.76
N SER A 200 -29.56 -6.71 6.94
CA SER A 200 -30.23 -7.50 7.96
C SER A 200 -31.64 -6.94 8.23
N ARG A 201 -32.61 -7.84 8.46
CA ARG A 201 -34.01 -7.46 8.76
C ARG A 201 -34.10 -6.68 10.07
N ASP A 202 -33.32 -7.10 11.05
CA ASP A 202 -33.34 -6.52 12.41
C ASP A 202 -32.49 -5.25 12.50
N GLU A 203 -31.46 -5.14 11.66
CA GLU A 203 -30.51 -4.03 11.66
C GLU A 203 -30.28 -3.52 10.22
N PRO A 204 -31.02 -2.49 9.77
CA PRO A 204 -31.06 -2.00 8.38
C PRO A 204 -29.79 -1.23 7.94
N TRP A 205 -28.63 -1.56 8.50
CA TRP A 205 -27.27 -1.14 8.15
C TRP A 205 -26.32 -2.34 7.99
N ARG A 206 -26.55 -3.42 8.75
CA ARG A 206 -25.72 -4.64 8.73
C ARG A 206 -25.86 -5.36 7.40
N LEU A 207 -24.74 -5.90 6.94
CA LEU A 207 -24.67 -6.77 5.78
C LEU A 207 -25.39 -8.08 6.09
N ASP A 208 -26.28 -8.47 5.20
CA ASP A 208 -26.88 -9.79 5.26
C ASP A 208 -25.88 -10.83 4.72
N LEU A 209 -25.41 -11.73 5.59
CA LEU A 209 -24.38 -12.72 5.25
C LEU A 209 -24.90 -13.82 4.32
N ASP A 210 -26.20 -14.12 4.34
CA ASP A 210 -26.80 -15.07 3.41
C ASP A 210 -26.83 -14.46 2.00
N ALA A 211 -27.23 -13.19 1.88
CA ALA A 211 -27.20 -12.47 0.61
C ALA A 211 -25.76 -12.28 0.07
N LEU A 212 -24.78 -12.16 0.97
CA LEU A 212 -23.36 -12.17 0.61
C LEU A 212 -22.97 -13.53 0.02
N GLU A 213 -23.28 -14.65 0.70
CA GLU A 213 -22.96 -16.00 0.22
C GLU A 213 -23.64 -16.29 -1.13
N GLU A 214 -24.92 -15.95 -1.30
CA GLU A 214 -25.64 -16.08 -2.58
C GLU A 214 -24.96 -15.31 -3.71
N SER A 215 -24.47 -14.09 -3.44
CA SER A 215 -23.81 -13.26 -4.44
C SER A 215 -22.41 -13.76 -4.80
N LEU A 216 -21.69 -14.34 -3.83
CA LEU A 216 -20.37 -14.94 -4.03
C LEU A 216 -20.41 -16.25 -4.82
N GLN A 217 -21.53 -16.98 -4.79
CA GLN A 217 -21.73 -18.21 -5.57
C GLN A 217 -21.90 -17.97 -7.08
N GLN A 218 -22.12 -16.72 -7.53
CA GLN A 218 -22.32 -16.40 -8.94
C GLN A 218 -21.08 -16.72 -9.78
N THR A 219 -21.24 -17.61 -10.76
CA THR A 219 -20.12 -18.07 -11.59
C THR A 219 -19.77 -17.03 -12.67
N GLY A 220 -18.48 -16.96 -12.99
CA GLY A 220 -17.96 -16.09 -14.04
C GLY A 220 -17.80 -14.62 -13.65
N THR A 221 -18.04 -14.25 -12.39
CA THR A 221 -17.79 -12.90 -11.85
C THR A 221 -16.97 -13.02 -10.58
N LEU A 222 -15.84 -12.31 -10.48
CA LEU A 222 -15.03 -12.27 -9.27
C LEU A 222 -15.57 -11.21 -8.31
N SER A 223 -15.29 -11.32 -7.02
CA SER A 223 -15.90 -10.42 -6.02
C SER A 223 -14.87 -9.75 -5.11
N ILE A 224 -15.09 -8.46 -4.86
CA ILE A 224 -14.45 -7.70 -3.78
C ILE A 224 -15.54 -7.33 -2.78
N VAL A 225 -15.39 -7.74 -1.53
CA VAL A 225 -16.28 -7.40 -0.43
C VAL A 225 -15.76 -6.14 0.25
N VAL A 226 -16.61 -5.12 0.36
CA VAL A 226 -16.31 -3.85 1.04
C VAL A 226 -17.19 -3.69 2.25
N LEU A 227 -16.56 -3.70 3.43
CA LEU A 227 -17.22 -3.55 4.72
C LEU A 227 -16.98 -2.15 5.25
N SER A 228 -18.06 -1.44 5.59
CA SER A 228 -17.97 -0.13 6.26
C SER A 228 -17.73 -0.36 7.75
N ALA A 229 -16.63 0.16 8.28
CA ALA A 229 -16.38 0.24 9.72
C ALA A 229 -16.70 1.66 10.18
N GLY A 230 -17.98 1.88 10.50
CA GLY A 230 -18.58 3.20 10.62
C GLY A 230 -19.10 3.68 9.26
N GLU A 231 -20.40 3.56 9.04
CA GLU A 231 -21.11 4.18 7.92
C GLU A 231 -21.49 5.61 8.30
N VAL A 232 -21.28 6.57 7.40
CA VAL A 232 -21.25 8.02 7.73
C VAL A 232 -22.57 8.57 8.26
N ASN A 233 -23.71 8.00 7.87
CA ASN A 233 -25.02 8.49 8.27
C ASN A 233 -25.48 7.86 9.59
N THR A 234 -25.08 6.62 9.86
CA THR A 234 -25.60 5.82 10.98
C THR A 234 -24.59 5.60 12.11
N GLY A 235 -23.29 5.77 11.84
CA GLY A 235 -22.22 5.40 12.78
C GLY A 235 -22.02 3.88 12.92
N ARG A 236 -22.76 3.06 12.15
CA ARG A 236 -22.83 1.60 12.34
C ARG A 236 -21.86 0.84 11.45
N TYR A 237 -21.62 -0.42 11.78
CA TYR A 237 -20.67 -1.29 11.09
C TYR A 237 -21.42 -2.27 10.17
N SER A 238 -20.81 -2.62 9.04
CA SER A 238 -21.38 -3.62 8.12
C SER A 238 -21.50 -5.00 8.77
N VAL A 239 -20.61 -5.33 9.69
CA VAL A 239 -20.66 -6.56 10.49
C VAL A 239 -20.39 -6.21 11.95
N SER A 240 -20.81 -7.07 12.86
CA SER A 240 -20.71 -6.84 14.30
C SER A 240 -19.96 -8.00 14.96
N GLY A 241 -18.78 -7.71 15.49
CA GLY A 241 -18.00 -8.70 16.23
C GLY A 241 -17.09 -9.57 15.38
N ILE A 242 -16.14 -10.19 16.07
CA ILE A 242 -15.16 -11.10 15.49
C ILE A 242 -15.79 -12.29 14.78
N GLU A 243 -16.90 -12.83 15.27
CA GLU A 243 -17.52 -14.03 14.70
C GLU A 243 -18.11 -13.78 13.31
N GLU A 244 -18.73 -12.62 13.08
CA GLU A 244 -19.19 -12.24 11.74
C GLU A 244 -18.03 -11.94 10.79
N MET A 245 -16.98 -11.27 11.27
CA MET A 245 -15.77 -11.05 10.47
C MET A 245 -15.11 -12.37 10.06
N LYS A 246 -15.04 -13.36 10.97
CA LYS A 246 -14.58 -14.72 10.65
C LYS A 246 -15.46 -15.36 9.59
N ARG A 247 -16.79 -15.25 9.70
CA ARG A 247 -17.70 -15.77 8.68
C ARG A 247 -17.48 -15.13 7.32
N VAL A 248 -17.28 -13.81 7.25
CA VAL A 248 -16.95 -13.13 5.98
C VAL A 248 -15.60 -13.59 5.44
N ARG A 249 -14.59 -13.79 6.30
CA ARG A 249 -13.28 -14.34 5.92
C ARG A 249 -13.40 -15.75 5.33
N GLU A 250 -14.13 -16.64 5.99
CA GLU A 250 -14.41 -18.00 5.50
C GLU A 250 -15.07 -17.98 4.11
N LEU A 251 -16.08 -17.13 3.93
CA LEU A 251 -16.73 -16.96 2.62
C LEU A 251 -15.76 -16.42 1.57
N ALA A 252 -14.96 -15.42 1.93
CA ALA A 252 -13.99 -14.84 1.02
C ALA A 252 -12.89 -15.85 0.62
N ASP A 253 -12.42 -16.69 1.54
CA ASP A 253 -11.47 -17.77 1.24
C ASP A 253 -12.09 -18.82 0.32
N ARG A 254 -13.30 -19.28 0.65
CA ARG A 254 -14.03 -20.29 -0.12
C ARG A 254 -14.27 -19.87 -1.57
N PHE A 255 -14.57 -18.60 -1.81
CA PHE A 255 -14.90 -18.08 -3.13
C PHE A 255 -13.78 -17.24 -3.77
N GLY A 256 -12.57 -17.23 -3.20
CA GLY A 256 -11.41 -16.51 -3.74
C GLY A 256 -11.61 -15.00 -3.86
N SER A 257 -12.35 -14.40 -2.91
CA SER A 257 -12.72 -12.98 -2.90
C SER A 257 -11.82 -12.15 -1.99
N TRP A 258 -11.74 -10.85 -2.26
CA TRP A 258 -10.98 -9.89 -1.44
C TRP A 258 -11.86 -9.19 -0.42
N ILE A 259 -11.33 -8.88 0.77
CA ILE A 259 -12.01 -8.08 1.78
C ILE A 259 -11.27 -6.75 1.93
N HIS A 260 -11.98 -5.65 1.70
CA HIS A 260 -11.53 -4.29 2.02
C HIS A 260 -12.43 -3.70 3.11
N VAL A 261 -11.83 -3.13 4.16
CA VAL A 261 -12.56 -2.41 5.20
C VAL A 261 -12.40 -0.91 4.97
N ASP A 262 -13.50 -0.22 4.72
CA ASP A 262 -13.55 1.24 4.79
C ASP A 262 -13.72 1.65 6.26
N GLY A 263 -12.59 1.77 6.95
CA GLY A 263 -12.49 2.18 8.35
C GLY A 263 -12.21 3.66 8.52
N ALA A 264 -12.52 4.51 7.53
CA ALA A 264 -12.10 5.90 7.52
C ALA A 264 -12.40 6.67 8.82
N PHE A 265 -13.49 6.35 9.53
CA PHE A 265 -13.78 6.95 10.83
C PHE A 265 -14.03 5.95 11.97
N GLY A 266 -14.72 4.83 11.75
CA GLY A 266 -15.11 3.95 12.84
C GLY A 266 -13.95 3.13 13.42
N ILE A 267 -12.88 2.92 12.65
CA ILE A 267 -11.75 2.08 13.10
C ILE A 267 -11.09 2.56 14.40
N PHE A 268 -11.16 3.86 14.69
CA PHE A 268 -10.60 4.46 15.89
C PHE A 268 -11.25 3.98 17.19
N ALA A 269 -12.42 3.31 17.13
CA ALA A 269 -12.96 2.59 18.28
C ALA A 269 -11.97 1.58 18.86
N ARG A 270 -11.05 1.03 18.05
CA ARG A 270 -9.99 0.11 18.52
C ARG A 270 -8.93 0.79 19.40
N ALA A 271 -8.77 2.10 19.28
CA ALA A 271 -7.84 2.89 20.08
C ALA A 271 -8.42 3.32 21.43
N MET A 272 -9.71 3.05 21.69
CA MET A 272 -10.35 3.38 22.97
C MET A 272 -9.78 2.53 24.12
N GLY A 273 -9.90 3.05 25.33
CA GLY A 273 -9.39 2.42 26.54
C GLY A 273 -10.14 1.14 26.95
N SER A 274 -9.75 0.58 28.08
CA SER A 274 -10.30 -0.68 28.63
C SER A 274 -11.56 -0.47 29.46
N GLU A 275 -12.10 0.75 29.50
CA GLU A 275 -13.30 1.08 30.26
C GLU A 275 -14.53 0.37 29.68
N ARG A 276 -15.41 -0.10 30.58
CA ARG A 276 -16.59 -0.89 30.23
C ARG A 276 -17.55 -0.17 29.29
N GLU A 277 -17.60 1.15 29.34
CA GLU A 277 -18.45 1.97 28.47
C GLU A 277 -18.07 1.84 26.98
N TYR A 278 -16.81 1.50 26.66
CA TYR A 278 -16.34 1.34 25.29
C TYR A 278 -16.44 -0.11 24.77
N ASP A 279 -16.79 -1.08 25.61
CA ASP A 279 -16.75 -2.50 25.23
C ASP A 279 -17.65 -2.81 24.03
N LEU A 280 -18.85 -2.21 24.01
CA LEU A 280 -19.79 -2.40 22.91
C LEU A 280 -19.23 -1.91 21.57
N ILE A 281 -18.72 -0.68 21.51
CA ILE A 281 -18.20 -0.13 20.24
C ILE A 281 -16.90 -0.81 19.81
N LYS A 282 -16.04 -1.20 20.75
CA LYS A 282 -14.84 -2.01 20.47
C LYS A 282 -15.22 -3.36 19.86
N SER A 283 -16.21 -4.04 20.44
CA SER A 283 -16.68 -5.33 19.92
C SER A 283 -17.15 -5.25 18.47
N TRP A 284 -17.80 -4.16 18.06
CA TRP A 284 -18.28 -4.01 16.68
C TRP A 284 -17.16 -3.92 15.63
N VAL A 285 -15.96 -3.51 16.04
CA VAL A 285 -14.80 -3.32 15.15
C VAL A 285 -13.74 -4.41 15.31
N GLU A 286 -14.05 -5.47 16.06
CA GLU A 286 -13.18 -6.64 16.16
C GLU A 286 -13.10 -7.39 14.82
N GLY A 287 -11.94 -7.99 14.54
CA GLY A 287 -11.72 -8.80 13.34
C GLY A 287 -11.46 -8.01 12.05
N VAL A 288 -11.45 -6.68 12.06
CA VAL A 288 -11.06 -5.88 10.87
C VAL A 288 -9.66 -6.23 10.35
N GLU A 289 -8.77 -6.72 11.22
CA GLU A 289 -7.46 -7.25 10.88
C GLU A 289 -7.51 -8.51 9.99
N LEU A 290 -8.66 -9.16 9.83
CA LEU A 290 -8.86 -10.27 8.88
C LEU A 290 -9.04 -9.79 7.43
N ALA A 291 -9.21 -8.48 7.22
CA ALA A 291 -9.29 -7.88 5.91
C ALA A 291 -7.94 -7.94 5.17
N GLY A 292 -8.00 -7.97 3.84
CA GLY A 292 -6.81 -7.87 3.01
C GLY A 292 -6.27 -6.44 2.95
N SER A 293 -7.14 -5.44 3.11
CA SER A 293 -6.78 -4.03 3.14
C SER A 293 -7.75 -3.18 3.97
N ILE A 294 -7.25 -2.06 4.49
CA ILE A 294 -7.97 -1.16 5.38
C ILE A 294 -7.71 0.30 4.96
N THR A 295 -8.77 1.08 4.88
CA THR A 295 -8.74 2.53 4.78
C THR A 295 -8.91 3.16 6.15
N VAL A 296 -8.10 4.18 6.47
CA VAL A 296 -8.23 5.01 7.68
C VAL A 296 -8.10 6.49 7.31
N ASP A 297 -8.68 7.40 8.10
CA ASP A 297 -8.57 8.84 7.85
C ASP A 297 -8.36 9.65 9.14
N GLY A 298 -7.15 10.19 9.29
CA GLY A 298 -6.71 10.89 10.49
C GLY A 298 -7.42 12.23 10.70
N HIS A 299 -7.97 12.85 9.64
CA HIS A 299 -8.66 14.14 9.79
C HIS A 299 -10.03 14.07 10.45
N LYS A 300 -10.50 12.85 10.73
CA LYS A 300 -11.77 12.62 11.39
C LYS A 300 -11.54 12.54 12.90
N ASN A 301 -11.21 11.37 13.41
CA ASN A 301 -11.19 11.14 14.86
C ASN A 301 -9.78 11.19 15.47
N LEU A 302 -8.73 11.42 14.67
CA LEU A 302 -7.34 11.53 15.15
C LEU A 302 -6.86 12.98 15.28
N ASN A 303 -7.73 13.95 15.01
CA ASN A 303 -7.46 15.39 15.16
C ASN A 303 -6.23 15.88 14.35
N VAL A 304 -6.01 15.31 13.16
CA VAL A 304 -4.98 15.76 12.21
C VAL A 304 -5.63 16.64 11.15
N PRO A 305 -5.04 17.77 10.70
CA PRO A 305 -5.64 18.53 9.59
C PRO A 305 -5.63 17.73 8.28
N TYR A 306 -6.52 18.11 7.34
CA TYR A 306 -6.44 17.64 5.96
C TYR A 306 -5.07 17.98 5.33
N ASP A 307 -4.48 17.15 4.47
CA ASP A 307 -4.89 15.83 4.01
C ASP A 307 -4.23 14.71 4.86
N CYS A 308 -4.97 13.69 5.28
CA CYS A 308 -4.46 12.67 6.23
C CYS A 308 -5.09 11.27 6.08
N GLY A 309 -5.18 10.76 4.86
CA GLY A 309 -5.57 9.36 4.64
C GLY A 309 -4.44 8.42 5.06
N MET A 310 -4.79 7.23 5.55
CA MET A 310 -3.85 6.11 5.67
C MET A 310 -4.44 4.90 4.96
N PHE A 311 -3.55 4.06 4.42
CA PHE A 311 -3.92 2.82 3.77
C PHE A 311 -2.99 1.71 4.24
N PHE A 312 -3.58 0.56 4.56
CA PHE A 312 -2.87 -0.65 4.94
C PHE A 312 -3.33 -1.82 4.05
N THR A 313 -2.41 -2.67 3.62
CA THR A 313 -2.69 -3.92 2.91
C THR A 313 -1.69 -5.00 3.33
N LYS A 314 -2.16 -6.24 3.42
CA LYS A 314 -1.29 -7.38 3.73
C LYS A 314 -0.42 -7.84 2.56
N SER A 315 -0.71 -7.36 1.35
CA SER A 315 -0.01 -7.77 0.14
C SER A 315 0.68 -6.60 -0.56
N ALA A 316 1.97 -6.42 -0.28
CA ALA A 316 2.83 -5.44 -0.95
C ALA A 316 2.98 -5.70 -2.45
N SER A 317 2.97 -6.96 -2.89
CA SER A 317 3.03 -7.30 -4.32
C SER A 317 1.79 -6.75 -5.05
N THR A 318 0.61 -7.00 -4.49
CA THR A 318 -0.66 -6.47 -5.01
C THR A 318 -0.67 -4.93 -5.04
N PHE A 319 -0.03 -4.28 -4.07
CA PHE A 319 0.16 -2.82 -4.05
C PHE A 319 1.14 -2.33 -5.13
N THR A 320 2.20 -3.09 -5.42
CA THR A 320 3.29 -2.69 -6.33
C THR A 320 2.97 -2.97 -7.80
N PHE A 321 2.37 -4.12 -8.13
CA PHE A 321 2.07 -4.53 -9.51
C PHE A 321 1.01 -3.65 -10.20
N GLY A 322 0.15 -2.97 -9.44
CA GLY A 322 -0.86 -2.07 -9.99
C GLY A 322 -0.48 -0.58 -10.01
N LEU A 323 0.59 -0.17 -9.31
CA LEU A 323 0.87 1.26 -9.00
C LEU A 323 2.34 1.68 -9.20
N CYS A 324 3.27 0.73 -9.34
CA CYS A 324 4.68 1.03 -9.60
C CYS A 324 5.08 0.60 -11.00
N GLN A 325 6.08 1.28 -11.57
CA GLN A 325 6.70 0.87 -12.83
C GLN A 325 7.22 -0.57 -12.70
N PRO A 326 6.95 -1.46 -13.66
CA PRO A 326 7.52 -2.80 -13.64
C PRO A 326 9.05 -2.68 -13.68
N GLN A 327 9.74 -3.38 -12.77
CA GLN A 327 11.19 -3.53 -12.82
C GLN A 327 11.58 -4.45 -13.98
N ARG A 328 11.37 -4.01 -15.23
CA ARG A 328 12.04 -4.61 -16.38
C ARG A 328 13.42 -3.98 -16.46
N ARG A 329 14.47 -4.81 -16.66
CA ARG A 329 15.82 -4.33 -16.99
C ARG A 329 15.69 -3.20 -18.00
N ILE A 330 16.09 -1.99 -17.60
CA ILE A 330 16.23 -0.88 -18.53
C ILE A 330 17.25 -1.38 -19.55
N PRO A 331 16.92 -1.49 -20.85
CA PRO A 331 17.93 -1.78 -21.85
C PRO A 331 19.01 -0.71 -21.69
N SER A 332 20.25 -1.14 -21.46
CA SER A 332 21.41 -0.28 -21.65
C SER A 332 21.24 0.39 -23.02
N VAL A 333 21.41 1.71 -23.05
CA VAL A 333 21.15 2.64 -24.18
C VAL A 333 19.85 3.47 -24.02
N TYR A 334 19.92 4.44 -23.11
CA TYR A 334 19.43 5.80 -23.37
C TYR A 334 20.49 6.78 -22.86
N ILE A 335 21.66 6.80 -23.51
CA ILE A 335 22.63 7.88 -23.39
C ILE A 335 22.39 8.75 -24.63
N TRP A 336 21.67 9.86 -24.45
CA TRP A 336 21.64 10.91 -25.46
C TRP A 336 22.96 11.68 -25.39
N SER A 337 23.58 11.83 -26.56
CA SER A 337 24.79 12.62 -26.83
C SER A 337 24.70 14.06 -26.37
#